data_AF-A0A292SVI6-F1
#
_entry.id   AF-A0A292SVI6-F1
#
_cell.length_a   1.000
_cell.length_b   1.000
_cell.length_c   1.000
_cell.angle_alpha   90.00
_cell.angle_beta   90.00
_cell.angle_gamma   90.00
#
_symmetry.space_group_name_H-M   'P 1'
#
loop_
_entity.id
_entity.type
_entity.pdbx_description
1 polymer ?
#
loop_
_entity_poly.entity_id
_entity_poly.type
_entity_poly.pdbx_seq_one_letter_code
_entity_poly.pdbx_strand_id
1 'polypeptide(L)'
;MKIMNNNINFKGYKNVIYNNMDSPMYNFRFISLELNDEGCKDLTEFKKLQSLCGNQDCGDTFHLVNSQVYNSDEFLFLNGRSMFNGRELKALYEQYADLDGYKDVYKNEEAAALKAYTLIASITRRMMENSLCLMDGGITKVFQSALDILTPMLNNNKNQAFKVLQKSLMDNTPLEHVAESFNNYVAKNMKQFFK
;
A
#
# COMPACT_ATOMS: atom_id res chain seq x y z
N MET A 1 21.76 -10.43 19.57
CA MET A 1 21.83 -9.78 18.24
C MET A 1 22.31 -10.83 17.25
N LYS A 2 21.43 -11.39 16.42
CA LYS A 2 21.85 -12.31 15.35
C LYS A 2 22.26 -11.45 14.16
N ILE A 3 23.56 -11.42 13.89
CA ILE A 3 24.12 -10.92 12.64
C ILE A 3 23.97 -12.06 11.64
N MET A 4 23.14 -11.89 10.60
CA MET A 4 23.05 -12.81 9.46
C MET A 4 23.83 -12.22 8.28
N ASN A 5 24.98 -12.80 7.96
CA ASN A 5 25.61 -12.77 6.63
C ASN A 5 25.18 -14.08 5.92
N ASN A 6 25.00 -14.24 4.59
CA ASN A 6 25.35 -13.49 3.39
C ASN A 6 24.38 -13.92 2.25
N ASN A 7 24.19 -13.04 1.25
CA ASN A 7 23.41 -13.20 0.01
C ASN A 7 21.88 -13.11 0.11
N ILE A 8 21.38 -12.03 0.70
CA ILE A 8 19.97 -11.64 0.55
C ILE A 8 19.89 -10.72 -0.67
N ASN A 9 19.32 -11.24 -1.77
CA ASN A 9 19.10 -10.47 -2.99
C ASN A 9 17.87 -9.57 -2.76
N PHE A 10 18.04 -8.54 -1.94
CA PHE A 10 16.97 -7.63 -1.56
C PHE A 10 16.80 -6.59 -2.66
N LYS A 11 15.60 -6.49 -3.23
CA LYS A 11 15.34 -5.64 -4.38
C LYS A 11 14.08 -4.82 -4.21
N GLY A 12 14.21 -3.50 -4.30
CA GLY A 12 13.08 -2.57 -4.46
C GLY A 12 12.54 -1.91 -3.21
N TYR A 13 12.76 -2.48 -2.03
CA TYR A 13 12.31 -1.88 -0.78
C TYR A 13 13.29 -2.13 0.35
N LYS A 14 13.08 -1.50 1.51
CA LYS A 14 13.71 -1.71 2.83
C LYS A 14 12.85 -1.12 3.94
N ASN A 15 13.24 -1.31 5.20
CA ASN A 15 12.63 -0.65 6.35
C ASN A 15 11.12 -0.85 6.46
N VAL A 16 10.67 -2.12 6.38
CA VAL A 16 9.24 -2.46 6.38
C VAL A 16 8.66 -2.47 7.80
N ILE A 17 7.53 -1.79 7.97
CA ILE A 17 6.64 -1.84 9.14
C ILE A 17 5.29 -2.34 8.64
N TYR A 18 4.71 -3.34 9.27
CA TYR A 18 3.47 -3.93 8.79
C TYR A 18 2.60 -4.47 9.92
N ASN A 19 1.32 -4.61 9.65
CA ASN A 19 0.38 -5.19 10.61
C ASN A 19 -0.78 -5.90 9.94
N ASN A 20 -1.37 -6.84 10.69
CA ASN A 20 -2.57 -7.55 10.31
C ASN A 20 -3.52 -7.65 11.52
N MET A 21 -4.42 -6.67 11.66
CA MET A 21 -5.49 -6.71 12.67
C MET A 21 -6.77 -7.22 12.01
N ASP A 22 -6.91 -8.54 12.00
CA ASP A 22 -8.13 -9.20 11.51
C ASP A 22 -9.05 -9.59 12.66
N SER A 23 -10.29 -9.12 12.58
CA SER A 23 -11.37 -9.41 13.51
C SER A 23 -12.66 -9.67 12.73
N PRO A 24 -13.62 -10.44 13.27
CA PRO A 24 -14.95 -10.59 12.66
C PRO A 24 -15.68 -9.26 12.42
N MET A 25 -15.33 -8.21 13.17
CA MET A 25 -16.01 -6.90 13.12
C MET A 25 -15.27 -5.84 12.31
N TYR A 26 -13.97 -6.04 12.05
CA TYR A 26 -13.17 -5.11 11.27
C TYR A 26 -11.91 -5.82 10.77
N ASN A 27 -11.43 -5.43 9.61
CA ASN A 27 -10.06 -5.70 9.21
C ASN A 27 -9.30 -4.37 9.12
N PHE A 28 -8.05 -4.41 9.57
CA PHE A 28 -7.12 -3.31 9.39
C PHE A 28 -5.74 -3.89 9.17
N ARG A 29 -5.25 -3.74 7.94
CA ARG A 29 -3.96 -4.24 7.51
C ARG A 29 -3.16 -3.09 6.95
N PHE A 30 -1.87 -3.07 7.20
CA PHE A 30 -1.02 -2.10 6.54
C PHE A 30 0.38 -2.62 6.28
N ILE A 31 1.01 -2.06 5.26
CA ILE A 31 2.43 -2.18 4.96
C ILE A 31 2.95 -0.77 4.73
N SER A 32 4.01 -0.39 5.43
CA SER A 32 4.76 0.84 5.24
C SER A 32 6.21 0.49 5.03
N LEU A 33 6.84 1.06 4.01
CA LEU A 33 8.22 0.72 3.64
C LEU A 33 8.91 1.89 2.96
N GLU A 34 10.22 1.77 2.82
CA GLU A 34 11.03 2.64 1.98
C GLU A 34 11.33 1.92 0.67
N LEU A 35 11.02 2.55 -0.46
CA LEU A 35 11.34 2.05 -1.78
C LEU A 35 12.76 2.45 -2.19
N ASN A 36 13.37 1.61 -3.02
CA ASN A 36 14.61 1.91 -3.72
C ASN A 36 14.55 1.34 -5.15
N ASP A 37 15.57 1.66 -5.95
CA ASP A 37 15.71 1.10 -7.30
C ASP A 37 16.81 0.01 -7.36
N GLU A 38 17.10 -0.64 -6.23
CA GLU A 38 18.05 -1.74 -6.20
C GLU A 38 17.40 -2.97 -6.82
N GLY A 39 17.86 -3.36 -8.02
CA GLY A 39 17.44 -4.58 -8.71
C GLY A 39 16.03 -4.61 -9.30
N CYS A 40 15.16 -3.66 -8.96
CA CYS A 40 13.92 -3.31 -9.68
C CYS A 40 13.75 -1.78 -9.69
N LYS A 41 12.75 -1.25 -10.39
CA LYS A 41 12.53 0.20 -10.54
C LYS A 41 11.34 0.71 -9.74
N ASP A 42 11.09 0.12 -8.56
CA ASP A 42 9.85 0.38 -7.82
C ASP A 42 9.74 1.83 -7.36
N LEU A 43 10.83 2.45 -6.89
CA LEU A 43 10.83 3.87 -6.52
C LEU A 43 10.56 4.74 -7.76
N THR A 44 11.20 4.44 -8.88
CA THR A 44 10.97 5.15 -10.15
C THR A 44 9.52 5.01 -10.62
N GLU A 45 8.91 3.83 -10.56
CA GLU A 45 7.52 3.63 -10.95
C GLU A 45 6.55 4.28 -9.96
N PHE A 46 6.86 4.21 -8.66
CA PHE A 46 6.07 4.85 -7.62
C PHE A 46 6.01 6.37 -7.78
N LYS A 47 7.13 7.02 -8.12
CA LYS A 47 7.18 8.47 -8.37
C LYS A 47 6.30 8.91 -9.54
N LYS A 48 6.00 8.03 -10.50
CA LYS A 48 5.05 8.32 -11.58
C LYS A 48 3.59 8.34 -11.10
N LEU A 49 3.34 7.82 -9.91
CA LEU A 49 2.03 7.79 -9.25
C LEU A 49 1.83 8.96 -8.28
N GLN A 50 2.62 10.03 -8.40
CA GLN A 50 2.49 11.23 -7.58
C GLN A 50 1.05 11.79 -7.55
N SER A 51 0.30 11.68 -8.65
CA SER A 51 -1.11 12.06 -8.71
C SER A 51 -1.99 11.29 -7.72
N LEU A 52 -1.59 10.08 -7.33
CA LEU A 52 -2.26 9.25 -6.33
C LEU A 52 -1.83 9.56 -4.89
N CYS A 53 -0.82 10.39 -4.66
CA CYS A 53 -0.37 10.75 -3.30
C CYS A 53 -0.97 12.08 -2.77
N GLY A 54 -1.95 12.66 -3.45
CA GLY A 54 -2.51 13.97 -3.08
C GLY A 54 -1.48 15.11 -3.24
N ASN A 55 -1.61 16.16 -2.43
CA ASN A 55 -0.77 17.37 -2.49
C ASN A 55 0.59 17.24 -1.76
N GLN A 56 0.97 16.05 -1.30
CA GLN A 56 2.24 15.80 -0.61
C GLN A 56 3.18 15.03 -1.51
N ASP A 57 4.46 15.42 -1.55
CA ASP A 57 5.52 14.62 -2.19
C ASP A 57 5.52 13.22 -1.57
N CYS A 58 5.37 12.18 -2.40
CA CYS A 58 5.36 10.80 -1.90
C CYS A 58 6.73 10.39 -1.31
N GLY A 59 7.80 11.16 -1.60
CA GLY A 59 9.15 10.84 -1.21
C GLY A 59 9.58 9.48 -1.75
N ASP A 60 10.13 8.65 -0.87
CA ASP A 60 10.45 7.24 -1.13
C ASP A 60 9.70 6.29 -0.19
N THR A 61 8.73 6.79 0.57
CA THR A 61 7.94 5.98 1.49
C THR A 61 6.63 5.56 0.86
N PHE A 62 6.37 4.25 0.90
CA PHE A 62 5.19 3.63 0.33
C PHE A 62 4.34 3.05 1.44
N HIS A 63 3.07 3.43 1.47
CA HIS A 63 2.12 3.06 2.49
C HIS A 63 0.87 2.45 1.86
N LEU A 64 0.59 1.21 2.20
CA LEU A 64 -0.67 0.54 1.89
C LEU A 64 -1.45 0.35 3.18
N VAL A 65 -2.72 0.76 3.15
CA VAL A 65 -3.67 0.48 4.22
C VAL A 65 -4.89 -0.18 3.58
N ASN A 66 -5.30 -1.32 4.12
CA ASN A 66 -6.52 -2.00 3.75
C ASN A 66 -7.43 -2.04 4.98
N SER A 67 -8.66 -1.57 4.82
CA SER A 67 -9.59 -1.37 5.94
C SER A 67 -11.01 -1.72 5.54
N GLN A 68 -11.70 -2.39 6.45
CA GLN A 68 -13.10 -2.79 6.31
C GLN A 68 -13.73 -2.77 7.69
N VAL A 69 -14.95 -2.25 7.78
CA VAL A 69 -15.79 -2.37 8.96
C VAL A 69 -16.87 -3.41 8.67
N TYR A 70 -17.37 -4.08 9.70
CA TYR A 70 -18.42 -5.10 9.61
C TYR A 70 -19.50 -4.79 8.56
N ASN A 71 -19.69 -5.71 7.61
CA ASN A 71 -20.63 -5.59 6.49
C ASN A 71 -20.46 -4.35 5.59
N SER A 72 -19.28 -3.71 5.58
CA SER A 72 -18.94 -2.65 4.63
C SER A 72 -18.13 -3.16 3.45
N ASP A 73 -18.03 -2.33 2.42
CA ASP A 73 -17.01 -2.50 1.39
C ASP A 73 -15.61 -2.41 2.02
N GLU A 74 -14.67 -3.09 1.39
CA GLU A 74 -13.27 -3.13 1.78
C GLU A 74 -12.48 -2.10 0.97
N PHE A 75 -11.84 -1.16 1.65
CA PHE A 75 -11.15 -0.03 1.06
C PHE A 75 -9.65 -0.26 1.05
N LEU A 76 -8.99 0.22 -0.01
CA LEU A 76 -7.54 0.26 -0.13
C LEU A 76 -7.09 1.71 -0.23
N PHE A 77 -6.08 2.06 0.55
CA PHE A 77 -5.45 3.36 0.52
C PHE A 77 -3.99 3.22 0.14
N LEU A 78 -3.53 4.07 -0.78
CA LEU A 78 -2.14 4.24 -1.15
C LEU A 78 -1.68 5.63 -0.69
N ASN A 79 -0.69 5.70 0.20
CA ASN A 79 -0.19 6.95 0.79
C ASN A 79 -1.32 7.87 1.28
N GLY A 80 -2.34 7.28 1.92
CA GLY A 80 -3.48 7.99 2.49
C GLY A 80 -4.61 8.34 1.49
N ARG A 81 -4.42 8.17 0.18
CA ARG A 81 -5.48 8.35 -0.82
C ARG A 81 -6.25 7.03 -1.01
N SER A 82 -7.59 7.10 -0.97
CA SER A 82 -8.44 5.96 -1.33
C SER A 82 -8.28 5.60 -2.80
N MET A 83 -8.11 4.31 -3.08
CA MET A 83 -7.97 3.74 -4.42
C MET A 83 -9.32 3.22 -4.91
N PHE A 84 -9.69 3.57 -6.15
CA PHE A 84 -10.88 3.01 -6.78
C PHE A 84 -10.66 1.54 -7.14
N ASN A 85 -11.56 0.66 -6.70
CA ASN A 85 -11.65 -0.72 -7.15
C ASN A 85 -12.28 -0.81 -8.55
N GLY A 86 -12.27 -2.00 -9.16
CA GLY A 86 -12.75 -2.12 -10.53
C GLY A 86 -14.24 -1.82 -10.72
N ARG A 87 -15.09 -2.10 -9.73
CA ARG A 87 -16.51 -1.72 -9.80
C ARG A 87 -16.66 -0.20 -9.80
N GLU A 88 -15.90 0.49 -8.96
CA GLU A 88 -15.91 1.95 -8.87
C GLU A 88 -15.35 2.61 -10.13
N LEU A 89 -14.25 2.09 -10.69
CA LEU A 89 -13.74 2.55 -11.99
C LEU A 89 -14.77 2.38 -13.10
N LYS A 90 -15.48 1.24 -13.12
CA LYS A 90 -16.57 1.03 -14.09
C LYS A 90 -17.72 2.02 -13.88
N ALA A 91 -18.10 2.29 -12.64
CA ALA A 91 -19.15 3.26 -12.33
C ALA A 91 -18.73 4.69 -12.75
N LEU A 92 -17.46 5.05 -12.56
CA LEU A 92 -16.91 6.32 -13.06
C LEU A 92 -17.01 6.40 -14.58
N TYR A 93 -16.64 5.34 -15.30
CA TYR A 93 -16.80 5.31 -16.76
C TYR A 93 -18.26 5.54 -17.17
N GLU A 94 -19.20 4.83 -16.56
CA GLU A 94 -20.63 4.92 -16.88
C GLU A 94 -21.21 6.31 -16.58
N GLN A 95 -20.76 6.97 -15.51
CA GLN A 95 -21.21 8.32 -15.15
C GLN A 95 -20.68 9.40 -16.11
N TYR A 96 -19.51 9.20 -16.69
CA TYR A 96 -18.80 10.21 -17.47
C TYR A 96 -18.73 9.91 -18.98
N ALA A 97 -19.27 8.76 -19.42
CA ALA A 97 -19.17 8.30 -20.80
C ALA A 97 -19.67 9.32 -21.84
N ASP A 98 -20.73 10.06 -21.49
CA ASP A 98 -21.43 11.00 -22.38
C ASP A 98 -21.07 12.47 -22.12
N LEU A 99 -20.15 12.75 -21.19
CA LEU A 99 -19.75 14.11 -20.82
C LEU A 99 -18.40 14.47 -21.46
N ASP A 100 -18.43 15.38 -22.44
CA ASP A 100 -17.23 15.91 -23.08
C ASP A 100 -16.26 16.51 -22.04
N GLY A 101 -14.98 16.13 -22.12
CA GLY A 101 -13.94 16.52 -21.17
C GLY A 101 -13.77 15.61 -19.94
N TYR A 102 -14.79 14.83 -19.56
CA TYR A 102 -14.70 13.92 -18.41
C TYR A 102 -14.15 12.52 -18.77
N LYS A 103 -14.17 12.17 -20.06
CA LYS A 103 -13.55 10.94 -20.58
C LYS A 103 -12.05 10.88 -20.30
N ASP A 104 -11.35 12.01 -20.39
CA ASP A 104 -9.91 12.08 -20.13
C ASP A 104 -9.61 11.98 -18.62
N VAL A 105 -10.50 12.53 -17.77
CA VAL A 105 -10.43 12.36 -16.31
C VAL A 105 -10.53 10.88 -15.94
N TYR A 106 -11.54 10.17 -16.49
CA TYR A 106 -11.68 8.74 -16.27
C TYR A 106 -10.44 7.95 -16.73
N LYS A 107 -9.95 8.18 -17.95
CA LYS A 107 -8.77 7.47 -18.47
C LYS A 107 -7.53 7.68 -17.61
N ASN A 108 -7.35 8.89 -17.09
CA ASN A 108 -6.24 9.20 -16.19
C ASN A 108 -6.36 8.45 -14.86
N GLU A 109 -7.56 8.42 -14.28
CA GLU A 109 -7.83 7.68 -13.03
C GLU A 109 -7.70 6.16 -13.22
N GLU A 110 -8.23 5.60 -14.30
CA GLU A 110 -8.08 4.19 -14.66
C GLU A 110 -6.61 3.83 -14.85
N ALA A 111 -5.87 4.60 -15.65
CA ALA A 111 -4.46 4.34 -15.92
C ALA A 111 -3.61 4.45 -14.65
N ALA A 112 -3.90 5.42 -13.76
CA ALA A 112 -3.22 5.56 -12.49
C ALA A 112 -3.52 4.38 -11.56
N ALA A 113 -4.79 3.99 -11.43
CA ALA A 113 -5.21 2.84 -10.63
C ALA A 113 -4.54 1.54 -11.12
N LEU A 114 -4.56 1.27 -12.43
CA LEU A 114 -3.93 0.07 -12.99
C LEU A 114 -2.43 0.02 -12.72
N LYS A 115 -1.72 1.14 -12.85
CA LYS A 115 -0.29 1.21 -12.53
C LYS A 115 -0.03 0.97 -11.04
N ALA A 116 -0.83 1.58 -10.17
CA ALA A 116 -0.73 1.39 -8.72
C ALA A 116 -0.99 -0.07 -8.31
N TYR A 117 -2.09 -0.66 -8.77
CA TYR A 117 -2.40 -2.07 -8.49
C TYR A 117 -1.34 -3.03 -9.04
N THR A 118 -0.77 -2.74 -10.20
CA THR A 118 0.34 -3.52 -10.76
C THR A 118 1.59 -3.42 -9.88
N LEU A 119 1.95 -2.21 -9.43
CA LEU A 119 3.08 -2.00 -8.52
C LEU A 119 2.85 -2.73 -7.18
N ILE A 120 1.65 -2.60 -6.60
CA ILE A 120 1.25 -3.29 -5.37
C ILE A 120 1.38 -4.81 -5.53
N ALA A 121 0.81 -5.38 -6.60
CA ALA A 121 0.88 -6.81 -6.87
C ALA A 121 2.34 -7.29 -7.04
N SER A 122 3.17 -6.48 -7.71
CA SER A 122 4.59 -6.77 -7.91
C SER A 122 5.38 -6.79 -6.60
N ILE A 123 5.23 -5.76 -5.77
CA ILE A 123 5.90 -5.63 -4.46
C ILE A 123 5.45 -6.74 -3.52
N THR A 124 4.14 -6.93 -3.37
CA THR A 124 3.57 -7.94 -2.45
C THR A 124 3.92 -9.36 -2.87
N ARG A 125 3.96 -9.66 -4.17
CA ARG A 125 4.45 -10.95 -4.64
C ARG A 125 5.92 -11.19 -4.27
N ARG A 126 6.78 -10.19 -4.42
CA ARG A 126 8.18 -10.29 -3.97
C ARG A 126 8.30 -10.49 -2.47
N MET A 127 7.46 -9.83 -1.67
CA MET A 127 7.42 -10.03 -0.21
C MET A 127 7.01 -11.45 0.18
N MET A 128 6.09 -12.07 -0.56
CA MET A 128 5.70 -13.46 -0.36
C MET A 128 6.82 -14.43 -0.73
N GLU A 129 7.60 -14.13 -1.77
CA GLU A 129 8.71 -14.96 -2.24
C GLU A 129 10.00 -14.75 -1.42
N ASN A 130 10.19 -13.56 -0.84
CA ASN A 130 11.33 -13.20 0.00
C ASN A 130 10.92 -12.18 1.09
N SER A 131 10.71 -12.68 2.30
CA SER A 131 10.32 -11.88 3.46
C SER A 131 11.48 -11.25 4.22
N LEU A 132 12.73 -11.47 3.80
CA LEU A 132 13.89 -10.90 4.47
C LEU A 132 13.86 -9.38 4.32
N CYS A 133 13.69 -8.68 5.43
CA CYS A 133 13.65 -7.22 5.47
C CYS A 133 14.96 -6.67 6.04
N LEU A 134 15.65 -5.83 5.27
CA LEU A 134 16.74 -5.02 5.81
C LEU A 134 16.17 -3.83 6.57
N MET A 135 16.58 -3.70 7.84
CA MET A 135 16.30 -2.54 8.68
C MET A 135 17.58 -1.76 8.94
N ASP A 136 17.59 -0.48 8.57
CA ASP A 136 18.67 0.47 8.82
C ASP A 136 18.12 1.78 9.44
N GLY A 137 18.91 2.86 9.45
CA GLY A 137 18.47 4.14 10.00
C GLY A 137 17.25 4.77 9.31
N GLY A 138 16.92 4.34 8.09
CA GLY A 138 15.73 4.79 7.36
C GLY A 138 14.41 4.31 7.99
N ILE A 139 14.43 3.36 8.92
CA ILE A 139 13.22 2.92 9.63
C ILE A 139 12.53 4.06 10.39
N THR A 140 13.28 5.03 10.91
CA THR A 140 12.69 6.21 11.58
C THR A 140 11.91 7.10 10.60
N LYS A 141 12.40 7.23 9.36
CA LYS A 141 11.70 7.95 8.27
C LYS A 141 10.39 7.24 7.91
N VAL A 142 10.44 5.92 7.70
CA VAL A 142 9.23 5.13 7.42
C VAL A 142 8.23 5.21 8.56
N PHE A 143 8.69 5.11 9.80
CA PHE A 143 7.84 5.22 10.99
C PHE A 143 7.14 6.58 11.08
N GLN A 144 7.89 7.68 10.90
CA GLN A 144 7.32 9.02 10.96
C GLN A 144 6.30 9.25 9.82
N SER A 145 6.65 8.84 8.60
CA SER A 145 5.74 8.93 7.45
C SER A 145 4.46 8.10 7.67
N ALA A 146 4.59 6.88 8.20
CA ALA A 146 3.44 6.04 8.54
C ALA A 146 2.59 6.67 9.64
N LEU A 147 3.20 7.34 10.63
CA LEU A 147 2.48 8.03 11.69
C LEU A 147 1.64 9.19 11.13
N ASP A 148 2.17 9.92 10.17
CA ASP A 148 1.50 11.05 9.53
C ASP A 148 0.33 10.58 8.65
N ILE A 149 0.46 9.43 7.98
CA ILE A 149 -0.64 8.79 7.23
C ILE A 149 -1.73 8.23 8.16
N LEU A 150 -1.34 7.54 9.22
CA LEU A 150 -2.30 6.85 10.10
C LEU A 150 -3.04 7.79 11.04
N THR A 151 -2.46 8.94 11.41
CA THR A 151 -3.08 9.87 12.35
C THR A 151 -4.46 10.36 11.86
N PRO A 152 -4.60 10.89 10.63
CA PRO A 152 -5.92 11.26 10.09
C PRO A 152 -6.88 10.07 9.99
N MET A 153 -6.40 8.88 9.62
CA MET A 153 -7.23 7.67 9.49
C MET A 153 -7.77 7.17 10.83
N LEU A 154 -7.10 7.52 11.93
CA LEU A 154 -7.49 7.18 13.30
C LEU A 154 -8.06 8.41 14.02
N ASN A 155 -8.94 9.14 13.36
CA ASN A 155 -9.66 10.30 13.90
C ASN A 155 -8.73 11.40 14.44
N ASN A 156 -7.62 11.65 13.75
CA ASN A 156 -6.57 12.59 14.17
C ASN A 156 -5.95 12.27 15.55
N ASN A 157 -6.02 11.01 16.00
CA ASN A 157 -5.45 10.58 17.27
C ASN A 157 -4.02 10.04 17.10
N LYS A 158 -3.04 10.94 17.21
CA LYS A 158 -1.61 10.60 17.09
C LYS A 158 -1.16 9.53 18.10
N ASN A 159 -1.69 9.56 19.32
CA ASN A 159 -1.33 8.57 20.35
C ASN A 159 -1.82 7.17 19.98
N GLN A 160 -3.01 7.07 19.37
CA GLN A 160 -3.53 5.79 18.89
C GLN A 160 -2.73 5.28 17.68
N ALA A 161 -2.42 6.15 16.71
CA ALA A 161 -1.59 5.80 15.55
C ALA A 161 -0.19 5.32 15.99
N PHE A 162 0.43 6.02 16.93
CA PHE A 162 1.72 5.63 17.49
C PHE A 162 1.67 4.26 18.17
N LYS A 163 0.65 3.98 18.98
CA LYS A 163 0.46 2.67 19.62
C LYS A 163 0.27 1.54 18.60
N VAL A 164 -0.47 1.78 17.51
CA VAL A 164 -0.63 0.83 16.41
C VAL A 164 0.74 0.51 15.81
N LEU A 165 1.51 1.52 15.42
CA LEU A 165 2.84 1.34 14.83
C LEU A 165 3.83 0.64 15.79
N GLN A 166 3.81 1.00 17.08
CA GLN A 166 4.63 0.30 18.08
C GLN A 166 4.26 -1.17 18.19
N LYS A 167 2.97 -1.50 18.20
CA LYS A 167 2.51 -2.89 18.22
C LYS A 167 2.97 -3.62 16.96
N SER A 168 2.95 -2.98 15.81
CA SER A 168 3.41 -3.54 14.52
C SER A 168 4.88 -3.93 14.51
N LEU A 169 5.74 -3.15 15.16
CA LEU A 169 7.16 -3.48 15.31
C LEU A 169 7.42 -4.65 16.27
N MET A 170 6.45 -4.99 17.12
CA MET A 170 6.53 -6.09 18.08
C MET A 170 5.72 -7.32 17.65
N ASP A 171 4.96 -7.20 16.55
CA ASP A 171 4.10 -8.25 16.03
C ASP A 171 4.96 -9.34 15.39
N ASN A 172 4.60 -10.60 15.61
CA ASN A 172 5.30 -11.77 15.03
C ASN A 172 4.55 -12.34 13.82
N THR A 173 3.51 -11.67 13.34
CA THR A 173 2.85 -12.04 12.09
C THR A 173 3.90 -12.09 10.96
N PRO A 174 3.96 -13.17 10.17
CA PRO A 174 4.85 -13.22 9.01
C PRO A 174 4.45 -12.16 7.97
N LEU A 175 5.44 -11.46 7.41
CA LEU A 175 5.22 -10.44 6.36
C LEU A 175 4.51 -11.04 5.14
N GLU A 176 4.81 -12.29 4.82
CA GLU A 176 4.24 -13.05 3.70
C GLU A 176 2.72 -13.12 3.79
N HIS A 177 2.17 -13.33 5.00
CA HIS A 177 0.72 -13.41 5.19
C HIS A 177 0.03 -12.06 4.97
N VAL A 178 0.66 -10.97 5.39
CA VAL A 178 0.13 -9.61 5.16
C VAL A 178 0.20 -9.27 3.67
N ALA A 179 1.33 -9.58 3.03
CA ALA A 179 1.53 -9.39 1.59
C ALA A 179 0.55 -10.21 0.75
N GLU A 180 0.32 -11.47 1.09
CA GLU A 180 -0.66 -12.35 0.45
C GLU A 180 -2.07 -11.74 0.55
N SER A 181 -2.44 -11.19 1.71
CA SER A 181 -3.75 -10.55 1.90
C SER A 181 -3.95 -9.38 0.93
N PHE A 182 -2.93 -8.52 0.77
CA PHE A 182 -2.96 -7.44 -0.22
C PHE A 182 -3.00 -7.98 -1.66
N ASN A 183 -2.22 -9.01 -1.99
CA ASN A 183 -2.20 -9.58 -3.33
C ASN A 183 -3.57 -10.17 -3.72
N ASN A 184 -4.19 -10.90 -2.80
CA ASN A 184 -5.54 -11.43 -2.94
C ASN A 184 -6.59 -10.32 -3.12
N TYR A 185 -6.46 -9.22 -2.37
CA TYR A 185 -7.31 -8.04 -2.55
C TYR A 185 -7.17 -7.46 -3.97
N VAL A 186 -5.94 -7.28 -4.47
CA VAL A 186 -5.70 -6.79 -5.84
C VAL A 186 -6.33 -7.73 -6.87
N ALA A 187 -6.06 -9.04 -6.77
CA ALA A 187 -6.58 -10.04 -7.69
C ALA A 187 -8.12 -10.06 -7.73
N LYS A 188 -8.77 -9.97 -6.56
CA LYS A 188 -10.23 -9.90 -6.44
C LYS A 188 -10.80 -8.63 -7.09
N ASN A 189 -10.23 -7.47 -6.78
CA ASN A 189 -10.80 -6.17 -7.18
C ASN A 189 -10.49 -5.77 -8.62
N MET A 190 -9.40 -6.27 -9.19
CA MET A 190 -8.95 -5.92 -10.53
C MET A 190 -9.11 -7.05 -11.55
N LYS A 191 -9.81 -8.14 -11.19
CA LYS A 191 -10.05 -9.32 -12.04
C LYS A 191 -10.58 -8.96 -13.43
N GLN A 192 -11.39 -7.92 -13.56
CA GLN A 192 -11.94 -7.52 -14.86
C GLN A 192 -10.92 -6.85 -15.80
N PHE A 193 -9.79 -6.38 -15.26
CA PHE A 193 -8.73 -5.70 -16.00
C PHE A 193 -7.50 -6.58 -16.23
N PHE A 194 -7.26 -7.56 -15.36
CA PHE A 194 -6.21 -8.57 -15.56
C PHE A 194 -6.84 -9.80 -16.22
N LYS A 195 -6.81 -9.83 -17.56
CA LYS A 195 -7.19 -10.99 -18.39
C LYS A 195 -5.98 -11.82 -18.75
#